data_AF-A0A2V5YCN3-F1
#
_entry.id   AF-A0A2V5YCN3-F1
#
_cell.length_a   1.000
_cell.length_b   1.000
_cell.length_c   1.000
_cell.angle_alpha   90.00
_cell.angle_beta   90.00
_cell.angle_gamma   90.00
#
_symmetry.space_group_name_H-M   'P 1'
#
loop_
_entity.id
_entity.type
_entity.pdbx_description
1 polymer ?
#
loop_
_entity_poly.entity_id
_entity_poly.type
_entity_poly.pdbx_seq_one_letter_code
_entity_poly.pdbx_strand_id
1 'polypeptide(L)'
;MLMRSSTRLRLLRGAGILLLALGIVHLLATPHIATLVRHSASPASAQWLTPPMLLNHILVGVLLIPLGYLTTYAAPHAVSGASWAQVVVRTTALSVATLPVALFALMGTRYYFAAPLFVLGAALTVIVAVTLLVVAFSR
;
A
#
# COMPACT_ATOMS: atom_id res chain seq x y z
N MET A 1 3.37 24.27 3.09
CA MET A 1 2.29 24.17 4.10
C MET A 1 2.97 23.90 5.44
N LEU A 2 2.86 24.82 6.40
CA LEU A 2 3.43 24.64 7.74
C LEU A 2 2.50 23.69 8.51
N MET A 3 2.99 22.50 8.85
CA MET A 3 2.19 21.52 9.56
C MET A 3 2.71 21.37 10.99
N ARG A 4 1.80 21.36 11.97
CA ARG A 4 2.20 21.18 13.38
C ARG A 4 2.95 19.85 13.54
N SER A 5 4.09 19.87 14.24
CA SER A 5 4.95 18.71 14.46
C SER A 5 4.19 17.50 15.04
N SER A 6 3.26 17.74 15.96
CA SER A 6 2.41 16.70 16.55
C SER A 6 1.46 16.05 15.54
N THR A 7 0.86 16.86 14.65
CA THR A 7 0.04 16.36 13.54
C THR A 7 0.88 15.55 12.56
N ARG A 8 2.07 16.04 12.20
CA ARG A 8 3.00 15.34 11.30
C ARG A 8 3.40 13.99 11.85
N LEU A 9 3.74 13.93 13.13
CA LEU A 9 4.08 12.68 13.80
C LEU A 9 2.92 11.67 13.76
N ARG A 10 1.70 12.10 14.13
CA ARG A 10 0.52 11.24 14.16
C ARG A 10 0.17 10.71 12.77
N LEU A 11 0.26 11.55 11.74
CA LEU A 11 -0.03 11.14 10.36
C LEU A 11 1.03 10.17 9.81
N LEU A 12 2.33 10.41 10.06
CA LEU A 12 3.37 9.47 9.63
C LEU A 12 3.23 8.11 10.32
N ARG A 13 2.99 8.11 11.64
CA ARG A 13 2.75 6.86 12.38
C ARG A 13 1.48 6.16 11.92
N GLY A 14 0.39 6.90 11.75
CA GLY A 14 -0.89 6.36 11.27
C GLY A 14 -0.75 5.74 9.88
N ALA A 15 -0.06 6.42 8.96
CA ALA A 15 0.20 5.89 7.63
C ALA A 15 1.10 4.64 7.66
N GLY A 16 2.16 4.64 8.49
CA GLY A 16 3.01 3.46 8.67
C GLY A 16 2.26 2.25 9.26
N ILE A 17 1.42 2.48 10.27
CA ILE A 17 0.55 1.44 10.86
C ILE A 17 -0.44 0.91 9.81
N LEU A 18 -1.03 1.79 9.00
CA LEU A 18 -1.96 1.40 7.96
C LEU A 18 -1.27 0.58 6.86
N LEU A 19 -0.05 0.93 6.45
CA LEU A 19 0.75 0.11 5.54
C LEU A 19 1.03 -1.29 6.11
N LEU A 20 1.37 -1.37 7.40
CA LEU A 20 1.60 -2.65 8.07
C LEU A 20 0.31 -3.48 8.11
N ALA A 21 -0.81 -2.86 8.47
CA ALA A 21 -2.12 -3.51 8.46
C ALA A 21 -2.51 -4.00 7.05
N LEU A 22 -2.28 -3.20 6.00
CA LEU A 22 -2.49 -3.59 4.61
C LEU A 22 -1.63 -4.78 4.20
N GLY A 23 -0.38 -4.85 4.65
CA GLY A 23 0.51 -6.00 4.44
C GLY A 23 -0.04 -7.27 5.08
N ILE A 24 -0.49 -7.20 6.34
CA ILE A 24 -1.13 -8.34 7.04
C ILE A 24 -2.39 -8.79 6.30
N VAL A 25 -3.28 -7.84 5.96
CA VAL A 25 -4.52 -8.14 5.24
C VAL A 25 -4.24 -8.80 3.89
N HIS A 26 -3.22 -8.34 3.15
CA HIS A 26 -2.79 -9.00 1.91
C HIS A 26 -2.41 -10.46 2.15
N LEU A 27 -1.54 -10.73 3.14
CA LEU A 27 -1.12 -12.10 3.41
C LEU A 27 -2.30 -13.01 3.79
N LEU A 28 -3.22 -12.51 4.63
CA LEU A 28 -4.43 -13.26 5.03
C LEU A 28 -5.45 -13.45 3.89
N ALA A 29 -5.52 -12.51 2.95
CA ALA A 29 -6.39 -12.60 1.78
C ALA A 29 -5.86 -13.56 0.71
N THR A 30 -4.55 -13.84 0.68
CA THR A 30 -3.89 -14.75 -0.28
C THR A 30 -4.65 -16.07 -0.55
N PRO A 31 -5.02 -16.89 0.46
CA PRO A 31 -5.75 -18.13 0.21
C PRO A 31 -7.15 -17.91 -0.40
N HIS A 32 -7.79 -16.76 -0.14
CA HIS A 32 -9.10 -16.43 -0.68
C HIS A 32 -9.03 -16.12 -2.18
N ILE A 33 -7.93 -15.52 -2.65
CA ILE A 33 -7.71 -15.24 -4.08
C ILE A 33 -7.67 -16.54 -4.88
N ALA A 34 -6.94 -17.55 -4.43
CA ALA A 34 -6.88 -18.84 -5.11
C ALA A 34 -8.28 -19.47 -5.25
N THR A 35 -9.10 -19.39 -4.20
CA THR A 35 -10.47 -19.87 -4.23
C THR A 35 -11.33 -19.07 -5.21
N LEU A 36 -11.21 -17.74 -5.21
CA LEU A 36 -11.98 -16.87 -6.10
C LEU A 36 -11.64 -17.10 -7.58
N VAL A 37 -10.36 -17.26 -7.92
CA VAL A 37 -9.90 -17.57 -9.29
C VAL A 37 -10.44 -18.92 -9.74
N ARG A 38 -10.40 -19.95 -8.89
CA ARG A 38 -10.95 -21.28 -9.22
C ARG A 38 -12.45 -21.28 -9.52
N HIS A 39 -13.22 -20.44 -8.84
CA HIS A 39 -14.67 -20.35 -9.05
C HIS A 39 -15.06 -19.46 -10.23
N SER A 40 -14.20 -18.52 -10.62
CA SER A 40 -14.53 -17.48 -11.60
C SER A 40 -13.91 -17.70 -12.98
N ALA A 41 -13.01 -18.67 -13.13
CA ALA A 41 -12.28 -18.94 -14.37
C ALA A 41 -12.42 -20.41 -14.79
N SER A 42 -12.18 -20.69 -16.07
CA SER A 42 -12.06 -22.07 -16.56
C SER A 42 -10.91 -22.80 -15.83
N PRO A 43 -10.97 -24.14 -15.68
CA PRO A 43 -9.91 -24.90 -15.01
C PRO A 43 -8.51 -24.64 -15.59
N ALA A 44 -8.41 -24.58 -16.93
CA ALA A 44 -7.15 -24.28 -17.62
C ALA A 44 -6.66 -22.86 -17.30
N SER A 45 -7.53 -21.86 -17.34
CA SER A 45 -7.16 -20.47 -16.99
C SER A 45 -6.77 -20.34 -15.52
N ALA A 46 -7.48 -21.01 -14.62
CA ALA A 46 -7.20 -20.97 -13.18
C ALA A 46 -5.82 -21.54 -12.84
N GLN A 47 -5.41 -22.63 -13.51
CA GLN A 47 -4.08 -23.23 -13.34
C GLN A 47 -2.95 -22.27 -13.74
N TRP A 48 -3.15 -21.50 -14.80
CA TRP A 48 -2.15 -20.53 -15.28
C TRP A 48 -2.14 -19.21 -14.49
N LEU A 49 -3.32 -18.71 -14.08
CA LEU A 49 -3.44 -17.40 -13.42
C LEU A 49 -3.12 -17.45 -11.92
N THR A 50 -3.42 -18.56 -11.23
CA THR A 50 -3.30 -18.63 -9.77
C THR A 50 -1.86 -18.43 -9.29
N PRO A 51 -0.84 -19.13 -9.82
CA PRO A 51 0.53 -18.99 -9.31
C PRO A 51 1.09 -17.55 -9.36
N PRO A 52 1.05 -16.81 -10.48
CA PRO A 52 1.58 -15.44 -10.52
C PRO A 52 0.75 -14.47 -9.66
N MET A 53 -0.58 -14.65 -9.54
CA MET A 53 -1.40 -13.84 -8.66
C MET A 53 -1.04 -14.03 -7.18
N LEU A 54 -0.81 -15.27 -6.74
CA LEU A 54 -0.39 -15.57 -5.38
C LEU A 54 1.00 -15.02 -5.09
N LEU A 55 1.96 -15.21 -6.01
CA LEU A 55 3.31 -14.66 -5.87
C LEU A 55 3.26 -13.14 -5.66
N ASN A 56 2.50 -12.42 -6.49
CA ASN A 56 2.35 -10.98 -6.35
C ASN A 56 1.73 -10.60 -5.00
N HIS A 57 0.69 -11.29 -4.56
CA HIS A 57 0.02 -10.97 -3.30
C HIS A 57 0.91 -11.22 -2.08
N ILE A 58 1.68 -12.31 -2.10
CA ILE A 58 2.67 -12.64 -1.06
C ILE A 58 3.79 -11.60 -1.07
N LEU A 59 4.38 -11.31 -2.23
CA LEU A 59 5.49 -10.37 -2.34
C LEU A 59 5.09 -8.97 -1.87
N VAL A 60 3.94 -8.47 -2.32
CA VAL A 60 3.40 -7.18 -1.88
C VAL A 60 3.12 -7.19 -0.38
N GLY A 61 2.45 -8.23 0.14
CA GLY A 61 2.16 -8.35 1.58
C GLY A 61 3.42 -8.34 2.44
N VAL A 62 4.44 -9.12 2.06
CA VAL A 62 5.73 -9.19 2.76
C VAL A 62 6.47 -7.87 2.71
N LEU A 63 6.46 -7.14 1.59
CA LEU A 63 7.18 -5.87 1.44
C LEU A 63 6.46 -4.68 2.11
N LEU A 64 5.13 -4.73 2.25
CA LEU A 64 4.36 -3.68 2.93
C LEU A 64 4.64 -3.64 4.45
N ILE A 65 4.92 -4.79 5.07
CA ILE A 65 5.24 -4.86 6.51
C ILE A 65 6.49 -4.04 6.87
N PRO A 66 7.67 -4.26 6.27
CA PRO A 66 8.86 -3.48 6.58
C PRO A 66 8.70 -2.01 6.15
N LEU A 67 7.99 -1.72 5.05
CA LEU A 67 7.69 -0.33 4.68
C LEU A 67 6.88 0.39 5.75
N GLY A 68 5.82 -0.25 6.27
CA GLY A 68 5.00 0.30 7.35
C GLY A 68 5.76 0.45 8.66
N TYR A 69 6.56 -0.55 9.04
CA TYR A 69 7.42 -0.51 10.22
C TYR A 69 8.45 0.62 10.13
N LEU A 70 9.23 0.69 9.05
CA LEU A 70 10.28 1.70 8.86
C LEU A 70 9.69 3.12 8.82
N THR A 71 8.52 3.29 8.22
CA THR A 71 7.81 4.58 8.21
C THR A 71 7.39 5.00 9.62
N THR A 72 6.86 4.07 10.41
CA THR A 72 6.46 4.31 11.81
C THR A 72 7.67 4.62 12.70
N TYR A 73 8.75 3.86 12.51
CA TYR A 73 10.02 4.01 13.22
C TYR A 73 10.72 5.34 12.90
N ALA A 74 10.77 5.72 11.63
CA ALA A 74 11.40 6.96 11.18
C ALA A 74 10.57 8.22 11.55
N ALA A 75 9.26 8.08 11.79
CA ALA A 75 8.35 9.20 12.03
C ALA A 75 8.83 10.26 13.05
N PRO A 76 9.21 9.91 14.31
CA PRO A 76 9.70 10.89 15.27
C PRO A 76 10.99 11.60 14.81
N HIS A 77 11.91 10.86 14.19
CA HIS A 77 13.17 11.39 13.69
C HIS A 77 12.99 12.28 12.45
N ALA A 78 12.02 11.96 11.60
CA ALA A 78 11.65 12.80 10.47
C ALA A 78 11.06 14.13 10.95
N VAL A 79 10.27 14.11 12.03
CA VAL A 79 9.73 15.32 12.66
C VAL A 79 10.82 16.17 13.32
N SER A 80 11.84 15.54 13.91
CA SER A 80 13.00 16.26 14.46
C SER A 80 14.01 16.73 13.39
N GLY A 81 13.76 16.45 12.10
CA GLY A 81 14.59 16.91 10.99
C GLY A 81 15.80 16.04 10.65
N ALA A 82 15.90 14.82 11.19
CA ALA A 82 17.00 13.92 10.85
C ALA A 82 16.98 13.54 9.36
N SER A 83 18.11 13.72 8.68
CA SER A 83 18.22 13.53 7.22
C SER A 83 17.90 12.11 6.77
N TRP A 84 18.42 11.09 7.47
CA TRP A 84 18.14 9.68 7.16
C TRP A 84 16.65 9.36 7.25
N ALA A 85 15.97 9.90 8.26
CA ALA A 85 14.55 9.64 8.49
C ALA A 85 13.69 10.34 7.43
N GLN A 86 14.10 11.54 6.99
CA GLN A 86 13.49 12.24 5.87
C GLN A 86 13.62 11.44 4.56
N VAL A 87 14.78 10.86 4.30
CA VAL A 87 14.99 9.98 3.14
C VAL A 87 14.06 8.77 3.21
N VAL A 88 13.99 8.09 4.36
CA VAL A 88 13.10 6.93 4.55
C VAL A 88 11.64 7.28 4.26
N VAL A 89 11.08 8.31 4.92
CA VAL A 89 9.66 8.63 4.76
C VAL A 89 9.31 9.14 3.35
N ARG A 90 10.23 9.86 2.69
CA ARG A 90 10.01 10.35 1.31
C ARG A 90 10.13 9.24 0.28
N THR A 91 11.11 8.35 0.42
CA THR A 91 11.23 7.18 -0.45
C THR A 91 10.02 6.28 -0.30
N THR A 92 9.56 6.01 0.93
CA THR A 92 8.29 5.29 1.13
C THR A 92 7.12 6.02 0.48
N ALA A 93 6.98 7.34 0.68
CA ALA A 93 5.88 8.10 0.09
C ALA A 93 5.86 8.02 -1.44
N LEU A 94 7.01 8.15 -2.09
CA LEU A 94 7.14 8.01 -3.54
C LEU A 94 6.83 6.58 -3.99
N SER A 95 7.36 5.56 -3.32
CA SER A 95 7.09 4.15 -3.64
C SER A 95 5.61 3.79 -3.47
N VAL A 96 4.93 4.31 -2.46
CA VAL A 96 3.49 4.08 -2.26
C VAL A 96 2.66 4.86 -3.29
N ALA A 97 3.13 6.03 -3.72
CA ALA A 97 2.47 6.84 -4.74
C ALA A 97 2.55 6.25 -6.16
N THR A 98 3.51 5.37 -6.45
CA THR A 98 3.51 4.65 -7.74
C THR A 98 2.38 3.63 -7.82
N LEU A 99 1.87 3.11 -6.68
CA LEU A 99 0.79 2.13 -6.67
C LEU A 99 -0.51 2.64 -7.31
N PRO A 100 -1.10 3.78 -6.90
CA PRO A 100 -2.30 4.28 -7.56
C PRO A 100 -2.05 4.63 -9.04
N VAL A 101 -0.86 5.17 -9.37
CA VAL A 101 -0.49 5.44 -10.76
C VAL A 101 -0.48 4.16 -11.59
N ALA A 102 0.15 3.10 -11.09
CA ALA A 102 0.20 1.80 -11.74
C ALA A 102 -1.20 1.18 -11.86
N LEU A 103 -2.04 1.28 -10.82
CA LEU A 103 -3.42 0.81 -10.84
C LEU A 103 -4.22 1.50 -11.95
N PHE A 104 -4.17 2.83 -12.05
CA PHE A 104 -4.91 3.56 -13.09
C PHE A 104 -4.33 3.36 -14.50
N ALA A 105 -3.01 3.21 -14.62
CA ALA A 105 -2.35 3.07 -15.92
C ALA A 105 -2.45 1.66 -16.51
N LEU A 106 -2.39 0.62 -15.66
CA LEU A 106 -2.28 -0.77 -16.10
C LEU A 106 -3.59 -1.55 -15.98
N MET A 107 -4.46 -1.14 -15.06
CA MET A 107 -5.69 -1.88 -14.79
C MET A 107 -6.84 -1.31 -15.61
N GLY A 108 -7.35 -2.11 -16.55
CA GLY A 108 -8.47 -1.74 -17.41
C GLY A 108 -9.73 -1.37 -16.60
N THR A 109 -10.33 -0.21 -16.90
CA THR A 109 -11.42 0.38 -16.09
C THR A 109 -12.75 -0.38 -16.17
N ARG A 110 -12.94 -1.23 -17.19
CA ARG A 110 -14.25 -1.82 -17.53
C ARG A 110 -14.82 -2.77 -16.47
N TYR A 111 -13.96 -3.53 -15.78
CA TYR A 111 -14.37 -4.46 -14.71
C TYR A 111 -13.89 -4.00 -13.32
N TYR A 112 -13.13 -2.91 -13.27
CA TYR A 112 -12.52 -2.35 -12.07
C TYR A 112 -13.53 -2.04 -10.97
N PHE A 113 -14.68 -1.46 -11.35
CA PHE A 113 -15.74 -1.05 -10.41
C PHE A 113 -16.70 -2.18 -10.01
N ALA A 114 -16.62 -3.35 -10.64
CA ALA A 114 -17.51 -4.48 -10.34
C ALA A 114 -17.09 -5.29 -9.11
N ALA A 115 -15.89 -5.03 -8.56
CA ALA A 115 -15.34 -5.74 -7.40
C ALA A 115 -15.25 -4.79 -6.17
N PRO A 116 -16.22 -4.80 -5.23
CA PRO A 116 -16.29 -3.81 -4.16
C PRO A 116 -15.06 -3.79 -3.24
N LEU A 117 -14.52 -4.96 -2.90
CA LEU A 117 -13.30 -5.08 -2.09
C LEU A 117 -12.08 -4.49 -2.80
N PHE A 118 -12.04 -4.63 -4.12
CA PHE A 118 -10.97 -4.09 -4.93
C PHE A 118 -11.02 -2.56 -4.98
N VAL A 119 -12.21 -1.98 -5.17
CA VAL A 119 -12.43 -0.53 -5.13
C VAL A 119 -12.06 0.04 -3.75
N LEU A 120 -12.44 -0.63 -2.67
CA LEU A 120 -12.06 -0.22 -1.31
C LEU A 120 -10.53 -0.24 -1.14
N GLY A 121 -9.87 -1.31 -1.58
CA GLY A 121 -8.41 -1.43 -1.55
C GLY A 121 -7.74 -0.29 -2.31
N ALA A 122 -8.18 -0.02 -3.53
CA ALA A 122 -7.66 1.07 -4.36
C ALA A 122 -7.86 2.45 -3.70
N ALA A 123 -9.05 2.72 -3.16
CA ALA A 123 -9.35 3.96 -2.47
C ALA A 123 -8.44 4.16 -1.25
N LEU A 124 -8.26 3.12 -0.43
CA LEU A 124 -7.33 3.15 0.70
C LEU A 124 -5.88 3.39 0.23
N THR A 125 -5.43 2.73 -0.83
CA THR A 125 -4.10 2.96 -1.41
C THR A 125 -3.92 4.41 -1.84
N VAL A 126 -4.90 5.02 -2.52
CA VAL A 126 -4.87 6.43 -2.91
C VAL A 126 -4.80 7.34 -1.68
N ILE A 127 -5.65 7.11 -0.68
CA ILE A 127 -5.68 7.91 0.55
C ILE A 127 -4.33 7.86 1.26
N VAL A 128 -3.74 6.66 1.41
CA VAL A 128 -2.43 6.48 2.04
C VAL A 128 -1.33 7.15 1.23
N ALA A 129 -1.32 6.99 -0.09
CA ALA A 129 -0.35 7.61 -0.98
C ALA A 129 -0.36 9.14 -0.89
N VAL A 130 -1.54 9.75 -1.00
CA VAL A 130 -1.71 11.20 -0.89
C VAL A 130 -1.30 11.69 0.49
N THR A 131 -1.74 11.00 1.55
CA THR A 131 -1.38 11.34 2.94
C THR A 131 0.13 11.32 3.13
N LEU A 132 0.81 10.25 2.69
CA LEU A 132 2.26 10.13 2.80
C LEU A 132 2.99 11.21 2.00
N LEU A 133 2.56 11.49 0.77
CA LEU A 133 3.17 12.54 -0.05
C LEU A 133 3.06 13.91 0.62
N VAL A 134 1.86 14.29 1.09
CA VAL A 134 1.67 15.58 1.76
C VAL A 134 2.55 15.66 3.01
N VAL A 135 2.54 14.61 3.83
CA VAL A 135 3.16 14.63 5.16
C VAL A 135 4.69 14.49 5.11
N ALA A 136 5.23 13.69 4.18
CA ALA A 136 6.66 13.48 4.00
C ALA A 136 7.38 14.73 3.45
N PHE A 137 6.67 15.56 2.68
CA PHE A 137 7.22 16.77 2.06
C PHE A 137 6.78 18.08 2.74
N SER A 138 5.88 18.02 3.72
CA SER A 138 5.53 19.16 4.57
C SER A 138 6.66 19.52 5.53
N ARG A 139 6.80 20.83 5.82
CA ARG A 139 7.74 21.38 6.79
C ARG A 139 7.01 21.68 8.10
#